data_AF-A0A3Q4AX97-F1
#
_entry.id   AF-A0A3Q4AX97-F1
#
_cell.length_a   1.000
_cell.length_b   1.000
_cell.length_c   1.000
_cell.angle_alpha   90.00
_cell.angle_beta   90.00
_cell.angle_gamma   90.00
#
_symmetry.space_group_name_H-M   'P 1'
#
loop_
_entity.id
_entity.type
_entity.pdbx_description
1 polymer ?
#
loop_
_entity_poly.entity_id
_entity_poly.type
_entity_poly.pdbx_seq_one_letter_code
_entity_poly.pdbx_strand_id
1 'polypeptide(L)'
;EITSCLKDVKSLPHLTPHTHPLPSLAGVPKQHRGEIWKFLSEQYLLRQTVPSRPPANHTPYKELLKQLTSQQQMCRTFPTHPYFQTQLGAGQLSLYNLLKAYSLLDPEVGYCQGLSFIAGVLLLHMGEEDAFNMLKFLMYDMGLRKQYRPDMIILQIQMYQLSRLLHDYHRGLYSHFEQHEIGPSLYATPWFLTAFASHFPLGFVARVFDMLFLQGSEAIFRVALSLLRGHKPLILQHESLESIVDFIKTMLPKLGLVQMEKTINQVRMTTF
;
A
#
# COMPACT_ATOMS: atom_id res chain seq x y z
N GLU A 1 -5.18 17.23 22.61
CA GLU A 1 -5.21 16.82 21.18
C GLU A 1 -4.96 15.31 20.98
N ILE A 2 -3.86 14.73 21.49
CA ILE A 2 -3.59 13.26 21.50
C ILE A 2 -4.77 12.45 22.07
N THR A 3 -5.29 12.92 23.20
CA THR A 3 -6.43 12.29 23.87
C THR A 3 -7.72 12.47 23.10
N SER A 4 -7.88 13.45 22.20
CA SER A 4 -9.08 13.53 21.35
C SER A 4 -8.99 12.47 20.26
N CYS A 5 -7.91 12.43 19.48
CA CYS A 5 -7.78 11.47 18.38
C CYS A 5 -7.82 10.00 18.88
N LEU A 6 -7.16 9.69 20.00
CA LEU A 6 -7.23 8.36 20.62
C LEU A 6 -8.50 8.14 21.45
N LYS A 7 -9.13 9.15 22.07
CA LYS A 7 -10.46 8.94 22.70
C LYS A 7 -11.51 8.77 21.63
N ASP A 8 -11.58 9.60 20.60
CA ASP A 8 -12.49 9.48 19.45
C ASP A 8 -12.37 8.12 18.78
N VAL A 9 -11.18 7.53 18.77
CA VAL A 9 -10.94 6.17 18.23
C VAL A 9 -11.23 5.06 19.25
N LYS A 10 -11.02 5.27 20.56
CA LYS A 10 -11.28 4.30 21.64
C LYS A 10 -12.68 4.38 22.27
N SER A 11 -13.44 5.46 22.04
CA SER A 11 -14.76 5.76 22.61
C SER A 11 -15.93 5.41 21.68
N LEU A 12 -15.66 4.84 20.50
CA LEU A 12 -16.66 4.42 19.53
C LEU A 12 -16.87 2.90 19.63
N PRO A 13 -17.78 2.41 20.50
CA PRO A 13 -18.06 0.98 20.62
C PRO A 13 -18.74 0.37 19.38
N HIS A 14 -19.18 1.18 18.41
CA HIS A 14 -19.85 0.70 17.19
C HIS A 14 -19.47 1.56 15.98
N LEU A 15 -18.43 1.16 15.24
CA LEU A 15 -18.10 1.74 13.94
C LEU A 15 -18.82 0.92 12.85
N THR A 16 -20.03 1.36 12.48
CA THR A 16 -20.63 1.04 11.19
C THR A 16 -19.85 1.74 10.07
N PRO A 17 -19.62 1.13 8.89
CA PRO A 17 -18.74 1.66 7.85
C PRO A 17 -19.18 2.99 7.22
N HIS A 18 -20.39 3.49 7.52
CA HIS A 18 -21.05 4.50 6.68
C HIS A 18 -21.32 5.87 7.32
N THR A 19 -20.95 6.13 8.58
CA THR A 19 -21.57 7.30 9.27
C THR A 19 -20.68 8.23 10.09
N HIS A 20 -19.37 8.02 10.25
CA HIS A 20 -18.55 9.02 10.97
C HIS A 20 -17.25 9.41 10.25
N PRO A 21 -16.99 10.73 10.07
CA PRO A 21 -15.74 11.22 9.52
C PRO A 21 -14.57 10.88 10.45
N LEU A 22 -13.41 10.62 9.84
CA LEU A 22 -12.12 10.43 10.48
C LEU A 22 -11.85 11.42 11.63
N PRO A 23 -10.93 11.08 12.56
CA PRO A 23 -10.25 12.10 13.35
C PRO A 23 -9.80 13.23 12.42
N SER A 24 -10.30 14.42 12.75
CA SER A 24 -10.34 15.68 11.97
C SER A 24 -9.18 15.89 11.00
N LEU A 25 -9.50 16.35 9.78
CA LEU A 25 -8.73 17.07 8.73
C LEU A 25 -7.18 17.06 8.69
N ALA A 26 -6.45 16.98 9.80
CA ALA A 26 -4.99 17.14 9.90
C ALA A 26 -4.16 15.86 9.59
N GLY A 27 -4.80 14.70 9.38
CA GLY A 27 -4.10 13.44 9.09
C GLY A 27 -3.44 12.79 10.30
N VAL A 28 -2.94 11.56 10.14
CA VAL A 28 -2.31 10.81 11.23
C VAL A 28 -0.93 11.40 11.54
N PRO A 29 -0.67 11.84 12.80
CA PRO A 29 0.64 12.37 13.19
C PRO A 29 1.75 11.34 12.95
N LYS A 30 2.87 11.77 12.35
CA LYS A 30 3.97 10.87 11.96
C LYS A 30 4.49 10.01 13.13
N GLN A 31 4.58 10.59 14.32
CA GLN A 31 5.15 9.94 15.51
C GLN A 31 4.27 8.80 16.05
N HIS A 32 2.95 8.86 15.85
CA HIS A 32 2.00 7.88 16.38
C HIS A 32 1.49 6.90 15.30
N ARG A 33 1.97 7.03 14.07
CA ARG A 33 1.44 6.28 12.94
C ARG A 33 1.59 4.78 13.12
N GLY A 34 2.73 4.31 13.64
CA GLY A 34 2.94 2.90 13.94
C GLY A 34 1.96 2.34 14.97
N GLU A 35 1.72 3.06 16.06
CA GLU A 35 0.74 2.68 17.09
C GLU A 35 -0.69 2.64 16.54
N ILE A 36 -1.05 3.61 15.70
CA ILE A 36 -2.36 3.69 15.07
C ILE A 36 -2.57 2.53 14.09
N TRP A 37 -1.58 2.17 13.29
CA TRP A 37 -1.69 1.03 12.37
C TRP A 37 -1.87 -0.30 13.11
N LYS A 38 -1.15 -0.50 14.23
CA LYS A 38 -1.37 -1.66 15.11
C LYS A 38 -2.77 -1.67 15.72
N PHE A 39 -3.23 -0.53 16.22
CA PHE A 39 -4.58 -0.44 16.75
C PHE A 39 -5.63 -0.77 15.68
N LEU A 40 -5.47 -0.25 14.46
CA LEU A 40 -6.39 -0.55 13.36
C LEU A 40 -6.37 -2.02 12.95
N SER A 41 -5.21 -2.69 12.98
CA SER A 41 -5.15 -4.14 12.71
C SER A 41 -5.86 -4.95 13.79
N GLU A 42 -5.72 -4.60 15.06
CA GLU A 42 -6.47 -5.23 16.16
C GLU A 42 -7.98 -5.05 15.98
N GLN A 43 -8.43 -3.83 15.65
CA GLN A 43 -9.85 -3.57 15.38
C GLN A 43 -10.37 -4.34 14.16
N TYR A 44 -9.55 -4.48 13.12
CA TYR A 44 -9.90 -5.25 11.94
C TYR A 44 -10.11 -6.73 12.28
N LEU A 45 -9.21 -7.33 13.07
CA LEU A 45 -9.32 -8.72 13.52
C LEU A 45 -10.55 -8.96 14.39
N LEU A 46 -10.88 -8.03 15.30
CA LEU A 46 -12.08 -8.13 16.15
C LEU A 46 -13.39 -8.10 15.37
N ARG A 47 -13.42 -7.46 14.19
CA ARG A 47 -14.61 -7.36 13.34
C ARG A 47 -14.76 -8.52 12.36
N GLN A 48 -13.72 -9.32 12.16
CA GLN A 48 -13.80 -10.47 11.27
C GLN A 48 -14.73 -11.53 11.85
N THR A 49 -15.78 -11.85 11.11
CA THR A 49 -16.72 -12.94 11.43
C THR A 49 -16.20 -14.31 10.97
N VAL A 50 -15.34 -14.31 9.95
CA VAL A 50 -14.65 -15.50 9.44
C VAL A 50 -13.18 -15.34 9.76
N PRO A 51 -12.56 -16.26 10.52
CA PRO A 51 -11.12 -16.21 10.78
C PRO A 51 -10.36 -16.21 9.46
N SER A 52 -9.48 -15.23 9.27
CA SER A 52 -8.38 -15.36 8.31
C SER A 52 -7.68 -16.70 8.55
N ARG A 53 -7.24 -17.37 7.50
CA ARG A 53 -6.39 -18.57 7.67
C ARG A 53 -5.02 -18.05 8.07
N PRO A 54 -4.59 -18.14 9.35
CA PRO A 54 -3.23 -17.76 9.69
C PRO A 54 -2.26 -18.64 8.90
N PRO A 55 -1.00 -18.21 8.71
CA PRO A 55 0.03 -19.11 8.21
C PRO A 55 0.00 -20.39 9.05
N ALA A 56 0.07 -21.55 8.38
CA ALA A 56 0.05 -22.86 9.05
C ALA A 56 1.15 -22.97 10.12
N ASN A 57 2.22 -22.18 9.98
CA ASN A 57 3.31 -22.05 10.93
C ASN A 57 3.19 -20.75 11.73
N HIS A 58 3.09 -20.88 13.06
CA HIS A 58 3.12 -19.77 14.01
C HIS A 58 4.54 -19.46 14.51
N THR A 59 5.56 -19.80 13.71
CA THR A 59 6.97 -19.68 14.08
C THR A 59 7.31 -18.23 14.45
N PRO A 60 7.82 -17.99 15.67
CA PRO A 60 8.22 -16.66 16.09
C PRO A 60 9.28 -16.05 15.17
N TYR A 61 9.27 -14.71 15.05
CA TYR A 61 10.22 -13.98 14.21
C TYR A 61 11.68 -14.37 14.50
N LYS A 62 12.04 -14.45 15.79
CA LYS A 62 13.40 -14.79 16.25
C LYS A 62 13.84 -16.20 15.83
N GLU A 63 12.92 -17.14 15.63
CA GLU A 63 13.25 -18.48 15.16
C GLU A 63 13.44 -18.50 13.65
N LEU A 64 12.61 -17.78 12.90
CA LEU A 64 12.76 -17.62 11.45
C LEU A 64 14.12 -17.00 11.08
N LEU A 65 14.60 -16.04 11.87
CA LEU A 65 15.91 -15.42 11.63
C LEU A 65 17.10 -16.39 11.76
N LYS A 66 16.98 -17.44 12.59
CA LYS A 66 18.04 -18.45 12.77
C LYS A 66 18.13 -19.41 11.58
N GLN A 67 17.07 -19.54 10.79
CA GLN A 67 17.05 -20.45 9.65
C GLN A 67 17.91 -19.91 8.50
N LEU A 68 18.49 -20.81 7.72
CA LEU A 68 19.23 -20.45 6.51
C LEU A 68 18.23 -20.21 5.36
N THR A 69 18.55 -19.25 4.50
CA THR A 69 17.83 -19.02 3.25
C THR A 69 18.82 -18.92 2.10
N SER A 70 18.48 -19.49 0.95
CA SER A 70 19.23 -19.34 -0.30
C SER A 70 18.97 -18.00 -0.98
N GLN A 71 17.97 -17.24 -0.54
CA GLN A 71 17.59 -15.96 -1.14
C GLN A 71 18.34 -14.80 -0.46
N GLN A 72 19.52 -14.49 -0.98
CA GLN A 72 20.29 -13.29 -0.61
C GLN A 72 20.04 -12.18 -1.64
N GLN A 73 18.91 -11.48 -1.53
CA GLN A 73 18.61 -10.33 -2.39
C GLN A 73 18.87 -9.04 -1.61
N MET A 74 19.87 -8.27 -2.06
CA MET A 74 20.17 -6.96 -1.52
C MET A 74 19.10 -5.96 -1.98
N CYS A 75 18.26 -5.51 -1.05
CA CYS A 75 17.10 -4.69 -1.39
C CYS A 75 17.50 -3.24 -1.66
N ARG A 76 17.32 -2.78 -2.90
CA ARG A 76 17.49 -1.37 -3.30
C ARG A 76 16.24 -0.54 -3.00
N THR A 77 15.77 -0.57 -1.75
CA THR A 77 14.52 0.08 -1.32
C THR A 77 14.83 1.40 -0.63
N PHE A 78 14.21 2.49 -1.09
CA PHE A 78 14.41 3.86 -0.57
C PHE A 78 15.88 4.28 -0.44
N PRO A 79 16.70 4.19 -1.52
CA PRO A 79 18.14 4.40 -1.45
C PRO A 79 18.54 5.81 -1.00
N THR A 80 17.67 6.81 -1.16
CA THR A 80 17.90 8.20 -0.76
C THR A 80 17.44 8.51 0.66
N HIS A 81 16.76 7.58 1.34
CA HIS A 81 16.26 7.82 2.69
C HIS A 81 17.37 7.56 3.72
N PRO A 82 17.61 8.46 4.70
CA PRO A 82 18.73 8.34 5.63
C PRO A 82 18.83 7.00 6.39
N TYR A 83 17.69 6.38 6.67
CA TYR A 83 17.64 5.08 7.34
C TYR A 83 18.10 3.89 6.47
N PHE A 84 17.94 3.99 5.13
CA PHE A 84 18.23 2.91 4.18
C PHE A 84 19.42 3.21 3.24
N GLN A 85 19.95 4.44 3.27
CA GLN A 85 21.03 4.88 2.36
C GLN A 85 22.35 4.14 2.59
N THR A 86 22.66 3.77 3.84
CA THR A 86 23.92 3.10 4.18
C THR A 86 23.85 1.64 3.77
N GLN A 87 24.73 1.23 2.86
CA GLN A 87 24.86 -0.15 2.44
C GLN A 87 25.17 -1.05 3.64
N LEU A 88 24.37 -2.10 3.85
CA LEU A 88 24.46 -2.97 5.03
C LEU A 88 24.35 -2.22 6.38
N GLY A 89 23.78 -1.02 6.39
CA GLY A 89 23.45 -0.30 7.61
C GLY A 89 22.25 -0.92 8.33
N ALA A 90 21.96 -0.44 9.53
CA ALA A 90 20.90 -0.98 10.39
C ALA A 90 19.54 -1.12 9.68
N GLY A 91 19.13 -0.12 8.90
CA GLY A 91 17.85 -0.18 8.17
C GLY A 91 17.83 -1.21 7.04
N GLN A 92 18.92 -1.34 6.27
CA GLN A 92 19.00 -2.38 5.23
C GLN A 92 19.03 -3.79 5.82
N LEU A 93 19.74 -3.99 6.93
CA LEU A 93 19.78 -5.27 7.64
C LEU A 93 18.41 -5.63 8.24
N SER A 94 17.72 -4.66 8.86
CA SER A 94 16.37 -4.86 9.39
C SER A 94 15.40 -5.25 8.26
N LEU A 95 15.48 -4.56 7.12
CA LEU A 95 14.65 -4.86 5.94
C LEU A 95 14.95 -6.25 5.38
N TYR A 96 16.23 -6.61 5.29
CA TYR A 96 16.65 -7.94 4.86
C TYR A 96 16.10 -9.03 5.78
N ASN A 97 16.21 -8.86 7.11
CA ASN A 97 15.72 -9.81 8.10
C ASN A 97 14.19 -10.01 7.99
N LEU A 98 13.44 -8.92 7.82
CA LEU A 98 11.99 -8.95 7.60
C LEU A 98 11.60 -9.78 6.37
N LEU A 99 12.25 -9.51 5.24
CA LEU A 99 11.93 -10.17 3.99
C LEU A 99 12.37 -11.64 3.97
N LYS A 100 13.52 -11.93 4.59
CA LYS A 100 13.97 -13.31 4.85
C LYS A 100 12.96 -14.06 5.70
N ALA A 101 12.54 -13.49 6.83
CA ALA A 101 11.58 -14.15 7.71
C ALA A 101 10.23 -14.36 7.01
N TYR A 102 9.78 -13.38 6.21
CA TYR A 102 8.55 -13.51 5.43
C TYR A 102 8.65 -14.61 4.37
N SER A 103 9.76 -14.71 3.63
CA SER A 103 9.91 -15.73 2.59
C SER A 103 9.97 -17.15 3.16
N LEU A 104 10.46 -17.32 4.39
CA LEU A 104 10.40 -18.58 5.13
C LEU A 104 8.99 -18.88 5.66
N LEU A 105 8.24 -17.85 6.06
CA LEU A 105 6.86 -17.98 6.55
C LEU A 105 5.88 -18.33 5.43
N ASP A 106 6.05 -17.73 4.24
CA ASP A 106 5.18 -17.92 3.08
C ASP A 106 6.00 -18.38 1.86
N PRO A 107 6.37 -19.68 1.77
CA PRO A 107 7.17 -20.19 0.66
C PRO A 107 6.48 -20.11 -0.71
N GLU A 108 5.14 -20.04 -0.74
CA GLU A 108 4.36 -19.91 -1.98
C GLU A 108 4.62 -18.55 -2.65
N VAL A 109 4.68 -17.48 -1.85
CA VAL A 109 5.02 -16.13 -2.34
C VAL A 109 6.54 -15.93 -2.37
N GLY A 110 7.24 -16.43 -1.35
CA GLY A 110 8.66 -16.20 -1.13
C GLY A 110 9.00 -14.71 -1.07
N TYR A 111 10.13 -14.34 -1.67
CA TYR A 111 10.45 -12.94 -1.96
C TYR A 111 9.88 -12.52 -3.31
N CYS A 112 8.91 -11.59 -3.29
CA CYS A 112 8.34 -11.00 -4.51
C CYS A 112 8.80 -9.54 -4.69
N GLN A 113 9.12 -9.15 -5.93
CA GLN A 113 9.52 -7.79 -6.25
C GLN A 113 8.42 -6.80 -5.87
N GLY A 114 8.79 -5.77 -5.10
CA GLY A 114 7.86 -4.75 -4.61
C GLY A 114 7.49 -4.91 -3.13
N LEU A 115 7.53 -6.13 -2.59
CA LEU A 115 7.22 -6.38 -1.18
C LEU A 115 8.18 -5.66 -0.21
N SER A 116 9.43 -5.49 -0.64
CA SER A 116 10.44 -4.73 0.11
C SER A 116 10.03 -3.28 0.39
N PHE A 117 9.25 -2.65 -0.50
CA PHE A 117 8.73 -1.30 -0.25
C PHE A 117 7.66 -1.31 0.84
N ILE A 118 6.78 -2.31 0.88
CA ILE A 118 5.78 -2.45 1.94
C ILE A 118 6.48 -2.61 3.30
N ALA A 119 7.42 -3.56 3.39
CA ALA A 119 8.20 -3.79 4.59
C ALA A 119 9.01 -2.55 5.00
N GLY A 120 9.60 -1.84 4.04
CA GLY A 120 10.34 -0.60 4.28
C GLY A 120 9.47 0.52 4.86
N VAL A 121 8.23 0.70 4.37
CA VAL A 121 7.29 1.69 4.93
C VAL A 121 6.92 1.35 6.37
N LEU A 122 6.71 0.07 6.68
CA LEU A 122 6.43 -0.37 8.05
C LEU A 122 7.61 -0.07 8.97
N LEU A 123 8.84 -0.44 8.58
CA LEU A 123 10.06 -0.17 9.35
C LEU A 123 10.30 1.31 9.66
N LEU A 124 9.84 2.22 8.80
CA LEU A 124 9.98 3.65 9.07
C LEU A 124 9.08 4.15 10.20
N HIS A 125 8.11 3.36 10.66
CA HIS A 125 7.09 3.76 11.63
C HIS A 125 7.01 2.85 12.87
N MET A 126 7.75 1.74 12.92
CA MET A 126 7.75 0.82 14.06
C MET A 126 9.04 -0.01 14.13
N GLY A 127 9.25 -0.74 15.24
CA GLY A 127 10.37 -1.65 15.41
C GLY A 127 10.32 -2.85 14.44
N GLU A 128 11.43 -3.54 14.26
CA GLU A 128 11.58 -4.64 13.29
C GLU A 128 10.58 -5.78 13.51
N GLU A 129 10.44 -6.26 14.75
CA GLU A 129 9.52 -7.35 15.09
C GLU A 129 8.04 -6.93 14.92
N ASP A 130 7.72 -5.68 15.25
CA ASP A 130 6.40 -5.11 15.00
C ASP A 130 6.10 -5.00 13.51
N ALA A 131 7.06 -4.53 12.72
CA ALA A 131 6.94 -4.44 11.27
C ALA A 131 6.70 -5.82 10.65
N PHE A 132 7.29 -6.88 11.22
CA PHE A 132 7.08 -8.26 10.75
C PHE A 132 5.65 -8.72 11.03
N ASN A 133 5.16 -8.48 12.25
CA ASN A 133 3.79 -8.82 12.60
C ASN A 133 2.76 -8.04 11.76
N MET A 134 3.02 -6.76 11.50
CA MET A 134 2.18 -5.94 10.63
C MET A 134 2.25 -6.36 9.17
N LEU A 135 3.42 -6.79 8.68
CA LEU A 135 3.56 -7.35 7.33
C LEU A 135 2.76 -8.65 7.20
N LYS A 136 2.87 -9.55 8.17
CA LYS A 136 2.07 -10.79 8.24
C LYS A 136 0.58 -10.46 8.20
N PHE A 137 0.14 -9.47 8.97
CA PHE A 137 -1.24 -9.00 8.98
C PHE A 137 -1.71 -8.49 7.61
N LEU A 138 -0.94 -7.60 6.97
CA LEU A 138 -1.27 -7.11 5.62
C LEU A 138 -1.39 -8.25 4.61
N MET A 139 -0.50 -9.23 4.71
CA MET A 139 -0.41 -10.31 3.73
C MET A 139 -1.49 -11.38 3.90
N TYR A 140 -1.72 -11.84 5.13
CA TYR A 140 -2.67 -12.92 5.43
C TYR A 140 -4.07 -12.40 5.77
N ASP A 141 -4.18 -11.54 6.78
CA ASP A 141 -5.46 -11.09 7.31
C ASP A 141 -6.17 -10.14 6.34
N MET A 142 -5.43 -9.19 5.76
CA MET A 142 -5.95 -8.32 4.71
C MET A 142 -5.88 -8.94 3.30
N GLY A 143 -5.30 -10.13 3.18
CA GLY A 143 -5.25 -10.89 1.93
C GLY A 143 -4.37 -10.31 0.82
N LEU A 144 -3.47 -9.37 1.13
CA LEU A 144 -2.60 -8.73 0.14
C LEU A 144 -1.66 -9.74 -0.53
N ARG A 145 -1.32 -10.87 0.13
CA ARG A 145 -0.48 -11.93 -0.44
C ARG A 145 -0.95 -12.45 -1.79
N LYS A 146 -2.27 -12.42 -2.03
CA LYS A 146 -2.91 -12.96 -3.23
C LYS A 146 -2.34 -12.35 -4.52
N GLN A 147 -2.00 -11.06 -4.52
CA GLN A 147 -1.46 -10.37 -5.69
C GLN A 147 0.05 -10.64 -5.94
N TYR A 148 0.75 -11.21 -4.95
CA TYR A 148 2.18 -11.54 -5.04
C TYR A 148 2.46 -13.00 -5.40
N ARG A 149 1.41 -13.82 -5.59
CA ARG A 149 1.56 -15.22 -5.99
C ARG A 149 2.24 -15.30 -7.36
N PRO A 150 3.06 -16.34 -7.63
CA PRO A 150 3.82 -16.43 -8.88
C PRO A 150 2.98 -16.41 -10.16
N ASP A 151 1.73 -16.89 -10.09
CA ASP A 151 0.80 -16.90 -11.22
C ASP A 151 0.29 -15.50 -11.63
N MET A 152 0.45 -14.51 -10.74
CA MET A 152 -0.02 -13.12 -10.91
C MET A 152 -1.50 -13.00 -11.29
N ILE A 153 -2.32 -14.04 -11.11
CA ILE A 153 -3.71 -14.07 -11.58
C ILE A 153 -4.52 -12.96 -10.90
N ILE A 154 -4.34 -12.82 -9.59
CA ILE A 154 -5.07 -11.82 -8.81
C ILE A 154 -4.64 -10.41 -9.21
N LEU A 155 -3.36 -10.18 -9.50
CA LEU A 155 -2.89 -8.91 -10.01
C LEU A 155 -3.51 -8.59 -11.38
N GLN A 156 -3.62 -9.57 -12.29
CA GLN A 156 -4.29 -9.39 -13.58
C GLN A 156 -5.78 -9.08 -13.42
N ILE A 157 -6.46 -9.74 -12.49
CA ILE A 157 -7.86 -9.42 -12.13
C ILE A 157 -7.96 -7.98 -11.61
N GLN A 158 -7.02 -7.53 -10.76
CA GLN A 158 -6.99 -6.15 -10.29
C GLN A 158 -6.76 -5.15 -11.44
N MET A 159 -5.91 -5.47 -12.42
CA MET A 159 -5.73 -4.63 -13.61
C MET A 159 -7.04 -4.49 -14.39
N TYR A 160 -7.76 -5.60 -14.58
CA TYR A 160 -9.07 -5.58 -15.22
C TYR A 160 -10.09 -4.77 -14.41
N GLN A 161 -10.16 -4.96 -13.09
CA GLN A 161 -11.03 -4.19 -12.21
C GLN A 161 -10.76 -2.69 -12.29
N LEU A 162 -9.50 -2.27 -12.30
CA LEU A 162 -9.15 -0.85 -12.46
C LEU A 162 -9.60 -0.31 -13.82
N SER A 163 -9.42 -1.08 -14.90
CA SER A 163 -9.93 -0.72 -16.23
C SER A 163 -11.46 -0.52 -16.23
N ARG A 164 -12.20 -1.43 -15.59
CA ARG A 164 -13.66 -1.33 -15.45
C ARG A 164 -14.09 -0.14 -14.60
N LEU A 165 -13.40 0.14 -13.51
CA LEU A 165 -13.67 1.32 -12.70
C LEU A 165 -13.43 2.62 -13.48
N LEU A 166 -12.39 2.67 -14.32
CA LEU A 166 -12.17 3.81 -15.23
C LEU A 166 -13.29 3.93 -16.26
N HIS A 167 -13.74 2.81 -16.83
CA HIS A 167 -14.87 2.78 -17.75
C HIS A 167 -16.14 3.39 -17.11
N ASP A 168 -16.45 2.98 -15.89
CA ASP A 168 -17.72 3.31 -15.22
C ASP A 168 -17.71 4.74 -14.65
N TYR A 169 -16.59 5.19 -14.07
CA TYR A 169 -16.51 6.51 -13.40
C TYR A 169 -15.84 7.61 -14.24
N HIS A 170 -14.94 7.24 -15.16
CA HIS A 170 -14.10 8.17 -15.92
C HIS A 170 -14.06 7.82 -17.41
N ARG A 171 -15.24 7.62 -18.01
CA ARG A 171 -15.44 7.18 -19.41
C ARG A 171 -14.53 7.86 -20.44
N GLY A 172 -14.38 9.19 -20.37
CA GLY A 172 -13.50 9.91 -21.31
C GLY A 172 -12.02 9.55 -21.19
N LEU A 173 -11.53 9.25 -19.98
CA LEU A 173 -10.15 8.78 -19.79
C LEU A 173 -10.01 7.32 -20.24
N TYR A 174 -11.00 6.48 -19.94
CA TYR A 174 -11.05 5.09 -20.42
C TYR A 174 -11.00 5.02 -21.95
N SER A 175 -11.86 5.76 -22.65
CA SER A 175 -11.90 5.74 -24.12
C SER A 175 -10.59 6.24 -24.74
N HIS A 176 -9.95 7.23 -24.14
CA HIS A 176 -8.65 7.69 -24.59
C HIS A 176 -7.56 6.63 -24.41
N PHE A 177 -7.53 5.94 -23.27
CA PHE A 177 -6.63 4.80 -23.08
C PHE A 177 -6.92 3.64 -24.04
N GLU A 178 -8.18 3.32 -24.28
CA GLU A 178 -8.60 2.27 -25.22
C GLU A 178 -8.17 2.60 -26.66
N GLN A 179 -8.33 3.85 -27.10
CA GLN A 179 -7.88 4.32 -28.42
C GLN A 179 -6.37 4.19 -28.64
N HIS A 180 -5.58 4.30 -27.56
CA HIS A 180 -4.13 4.18 -27.60
C HIS A 180 -3.63 2.82 -27.10
N GLU A 181 -4.51 1.83 -26.94
CA GLU A 181 -4.19 0.47 -26.48
C GLU A 181 -3.48 0.40 -25.10
N ILE A 182 -3.82 1.34 -24.20
CA ILE A 182 -3.19 1.47 -22.88
C ILE A 182 -3.98 0.69 -21.83
N GLY A 183 -3.51 -0.52 -21.53
CA GLY A 183 -3.98 -1.31 -20.40
C GLY A 183 -3.38 -0.87 -19.05
N PRO A 184 -4.08 -1.04 -17.91
CA PRO A 184 -3.54 -0.75 -16.59
C PRO A 184 -2.24 -1.48 -16.24
N SER A 185 -2.00 -2.67 -16.80
CA SER A 185 -0.76 -3.43 -16.61
C SER A 185 0.51 -2.64 -16.99
N LEU A 186 0.40 -1.69 -17.93
CA LEU A 186 1.51 -0.86 -18.40
C LEU A 186 1.98 0.17 -17.37
N TYR A 187 1.14 0.58 -16.43
CA TYR A 187 1.44 1.68 -15.49
C TYR A 187 1.09 1.40 -14.02
N ALA A 188 0.05 0.61 -13.75
CA ALA A 188 -0.49 0.42 -12.40
C ALA A 188 0.14 -0.75 -11.64
N THR A 189 0.83 -1.67 -12.31
CA THR A 189 1.50 -2.81 -11.66
C THR A 189 2.35 -2.39 -10.45
N PRO A 190 3.22 -1.34 -10.54
CA PRO A 190 3.97 -0.87 -9.38
C PRO A 190 3.08 -0.28 -8.28
N TRP A 191 1.94 0.32 -8.61
CA TRP A 191 1.03 0.91 -7.63
C TRP A 191 0.46 -0.15 -6.71
N PHE A 192 0.02 -1.29 -7.27
CA PHE A 192 -0.53 -2.40 -6.50
C PHE A 192 0.55 -3.17 -5.73
N LEU A 193 1.66 -3.52 -6.41
CA LEU A 193 2.73 -4.30 -5.79
C LEU A 193 3.56 -3.54 -4.75
N THR A 194 3.50 -2.21 -4.72
CA THR A 194 4.27 -1.41 -3.75
C THR A 194 3.39 -0.49 -2.92
N ALA A 195 2.06 -0.55 -3.05
CA ALA A 195 1.15 0.43 -2.47
C ALA A 195 1.65 1.88 -2.72
N PHE A 196 1.99 2.17 -3.98
CA PHE A 196 2.56 3.44 -4.48
C PHE A 196 3.97 3.81 -3.97
N ALA A 197 4.55 3.04 -3.06
CA ALA A 197 5.79 3.39 -2.37
C ALA A 197 7.03 3.48 -3.28
N SER A 198 7.02 2.82 -4.43
CA SER A 198 8.16 2.83 -5.36
C SER A 198 8.39 4.16 -6.08
N HIS A 199 7.33 4.92 -6.36
CA HIS A 199 7.39 6.11 -7.21
C HIS A 199 6.87 7.39 -6.53
N PHE A 200 6.07 7.26 -5.47
CA PHE A 200 5.43 8.39 -4.82
C PHE A 200 6.18 8.84 -3.56
N PRO A 201 6.09 10.12 -3.18
CA PRO A 201 6.72 10.64 -1.96
C PRO A 201 6.24 9.90 -0.71
N LEU A 202 7.17 9.57 0.20
CA LEU A 202 6.87 8.81 1.42
C LEU A 202 5.76 9.43 2.29
N GLY A 203 5.64 10.76 2.29
CA GLY A 203 4.56 11.46 2.98
C GLY A 203 3.17 11.08 2.44
N PHE A 204 3.02 10.99 1.13
CA PHE A 204 1.79 10.52 0.47
C PHE A 204 1.56 9.03 0.74
N VAL A 205 2.60 8.23 0.57
CA VAL A 205 2.55 6.76 0.77
C VAL A 205 2.08 6.42 2.17
N ALA A 206 2.57 7.13 3.20
CA ALA A 206 2.11 6.90 4.57
C ALA A 206 0.61 7.16 4.75
N ARG A 207 0.04 8.13 4.02
CA ARG A 207 -1.41 8.40 4.03
C ARG A 207 -2.20 7.34 3.29
N VAL A 208 -1.63 6.75 2.23
CA VAL A 208 -2.20 5.57 1.58
C VAL A 208 -2.23 4.39 2.55
N PHE A 209 -1.17 4.18 3.33
CA PHE A 209 -1.16 3.12 4.36
C PHE A 209 -2.18 3.38 5.48
N ASP A 210 -2.38 4.63 5.90
CA ASP A 210 -3.44 4.97 6.85
C ASP A 210 -4.82 4.52 6.32
N MET A 211 -5.08 4.68 5.01
CA MET A 211 -6.31 4.22 4.37
C MET A 211 -6.34 2.70 4.21
N LEU A 212 -5.21 2.09 3.87
CA LEU A 212 -5.08 0.64 3.73
C LEU A 212 -5.48 -0.05 5.03
N PHE A 213 -4.92 0.37 6.17
CA PHE A 213 -5.27 -0.20 7.48
C PHE A 213 -6.70 0.08 7.93
N LEU A 214 -7.31 1.17 7.46
CA LEU A 214 -8.68 1.54 7.84
C LEU A 214 -9.76 0.91 6.97
N GLN A 215 -9.53 0.85 5.64
CA GLN A 215 -10.53 0.52 4.62
C GLN A 215 -10.22 -0.78 3.89
N GLY A 216 -9.04 -1.37 4.09
CA GLY A 216 -8.62 -2.57 3.39
C GLY A 216 -7.94 -2.32 2.04
N SER A 217 -7.68 -3.39 1.30
CA SER A 217 -6.94 -3.36 0.02
C SER A 217 -7.63 -2.53 -1.07
N GLU A 218 -8.94 -2.29 -0.96
CA GLU A 218 -9.68 -1.42 -1.88
C GLU A 218 -9.17 0.02 -1.91
N ALA A 219 -8.51 0.47 -0.83
CA ALA A 219 -7.88 1.78 -0.78
C ALA A 219 -6.93 2.02 -1.96
N ILE A 220 -6.24 0.98 -2.44
CA ILE A 220 -5.32 1.06 -3.58
C ILE A 220 -6.08 1.46 -4.86
N PHE A 221 -7.24 0.87 -5.10
CA PHE A 221 -8.10 1.22 -6.25
C PHE A 221 -8.61 2.65 -6.14
N ARG A 222 -9.10 3.05 -4.97
CA ARG A 222 -9.62 4.41 -4.75
C ARG A 222 -8.55 5.46 -4.99
N VAL A 223 -7.32 5.22 -4.50
CA VAL A 223 -6.18 6.10 -4.74
C VAL A 223 -5.80 6.14 -6.22
N ALA A 224 -5.71 4.99 -6.90
CA ALA A 224 -5.40 4.91 -8.32
C ALA A 224 -6.42 5.72 -9.18
N LEU A 225 -7.72 5.54 -8.92
CA LEU A 225 -8.77 6.30 -9.60
C LEU A 225 -8.69 7.80 -9.32
N SER A 226 -8.49 8.19 -8.05
CA SER A 226 -8.40 9.60 -7.68
C SER A 226 -7.18 10.29 -8.33
N LEU A 227 -6.04 9.59 -8.41
CA LEU A 227 -4.85 10.08 -9.11
C LEU A 227 -5.12 10.28 -10.60
N LEU A 228 -5.67 9.26 -11.28
CA LEU A 228 -5.99 9.34 -12.70
C LEU A 228 -7.03 10.43 -13.00
N ARG A 229 -8.07 10.55 -12.16
CA ARG A 229 -9.08 11.61 -12.24
C ARG A 229 -8.45 12.99 -12.10
N GLY A 230 -7.59 13.18 -11.10
CA GLY A 230 -6.95 14.45 -10.80
C GLY A 230 -6.05 14.95 -11.95
N HIS A 231 -5.50 14.03 -12.73
CA HIS A 231 -4.61 14.35 -13.86
C HIS A 231 -5.28 14.21 -15.23
N LYS A 232 -6.57 13.86 -15.29
CA LYS A 232 -7.31 13.65 -16.54
C LYS A 232 -7.09 14.76 -17.57
N PRO A 233 -7.20 16.07 -17.25
CA PRO A 233 -7.01 17.12 -18.25
C PRO A 233 -5.61 17.17 -18.86
N LEU A 234 -4.59 16.74 -18.12
CA LEU A 234 -3.20 16.69 -18.59
C LEU A 234 -2.95 15.42 -19.41
N ILE A 235 -3.47 14.28 -18.94
CA ILE A 235 -3.34 13.00 -19.65
C ILE A 235 -3.93 13.10 -21.05
N LEU A 236 -5.11 13.73 -21.19
CA LEU A 236 -5.80 13.89 -22.48
C LEU A 236 -5.07 14.80 -23.48
N GLN A 237 -3.98 15.47 -23.09
CA GLN A 237 -3.15 16.29 -24.01
C GLN A 237 -2.09 15.45 -24.74
N HIS A 238 -1.89 14.21 -24.32
CA HIS A 238 -0.91 13.31 -24.92
C HIS A 238 -1.61 12.42 -25.94
N GLU A 239 -1.03 12.26 -27.13
CA GLU A 239 -1.68 11.59 -28.28
C GLU A 239 -0.96 10.29 -28.69
N SER A 240 0.02 9.83 -27.92
CA SER A 240 0.75 8.59 -28.20
C SER A 240 0.87 7.70 -26.96
N LEU A 241 0.90 6.38 -27.17
CA LEU A 241 1.08 5.40 -26.10
C LEU A 241 2.29 5.75 -25.22
N GLU A 242 3.43 6.02 -25.84
CA GLU A 242 4.68 6.34 -25.13
C GLU A 242 4.57 7.59 -24.27
N SER A 243 4.00 8.67 -24.81
CA SER A 243 3.89 9.94 -24.08
C SER A 243 2.90 9.87 -22.93
N ILE A 244 1.78 9.16 -23.10
CA ILE A 244 0.79 8.93 -22.04
C ILE A 244 1.41 8.07 -20.92
N VAL A 245 2.06 6.95 -21.27
CA VAL A 245 2.67 6.06 -20.28
C VAL A 245 3.82 6.74 -19.56
N ASP A 246 4.64 7.53 -20.26
CA ASP A 246 5.71 8.32 -19.65
C ASP A 246 5.13 9.33 -18.67
N PHE A 247 4.12 10.12 -19.06
CA PHE A 247 3.46 11.07 -18.17
C PHE A 247 2.97 10.41 -16.87
N ILE A 248 2.29 9.27 -16.98
CA ILE A 248 1.77 8.53 -15.81
C ILE A 248 2.90 8.00 -14.93
N LYS A 249 4.03 7.58 -15.50
CA LYS A 249 5.16 7.00 -14.74
C LYS A 249 6.09 8.05 -14.14
N THR A 250 6.29 9.19 -14.80
CA THR A 250 7.36 10.14 -14.46
C THR A 250 6.84 11.47 -13.92
N MET A 251 5.71 11.96 -14.44
CA MET A 251 5.16 13.27 -14.07
C MET A 251 4.08 13.15 -13.01
N LEU A 252 3.16 12.19 -13.15
CA LEU A 252 2.07 11.98 -12.20
C LEU A 252 2.56 11.75 -10.75
N PRO A 253 3.67 11.01 -10.48
CA PRO A 253 4.15 10.85 -9.11
C PRO A 253 4.74 12.13 -8.49
N LYS A 254 5.06 13.15 -9.28
CA LYS A 254 5.57 14.47 -8.82
C LYS A 254 4.45 15.38 -8.33
N LEU A 255 3.59 14.85 -7.45
CA LEU A 255 2.47 15.58 -6.88
C LEU A 255 2.97 16.73 -6.00
N GLY A 256 2.37 17.91 -6.13
CA GLY A 256 2.50 18.96 -5.13
C GLY A 256 1.73 18.62 -3.85
N LEU A 257 2.08 19.21 -2.71
CA LEU A 257 1.41 18.98 -1.41
C LEU A 257 -0.11 19.15 -1.50
N VAL A 258 -0.57 20.21 -2.19
CA VAL A 258 -2.00 20.49 -2.39
C VAL A 258 -2.70 19.39 -3.19
N GLN A 259 -2.04 18.83 -4.20
CA GLN A 259 -2.60 17.73 -5.02
C GLN A 259 -2.67 16.43 -4.23
N MET A 260 -1.65 16.14 -3.41
CA MET A 260 -1.68 15.00 -2.50
C MET A 260 -2.87 15.10 -1.53
N GLU A 261 -3.05 16.26 -0.90
CA GLU A 261 -4.15 16.48 0.04
C GLU A 261 -5.53 16.36 -0.62
N LYS A 262 -5.70 16.94 -1.82
CA LYS A 262 -6.92 16.80 -2.62
C LYS A 262 -7.21 15.34 -2.95
N THR A 263 -6.20 14.57 -3.38
CA THR A 263 -6.33 13.14 -3.70
C THR A 263 -6.80 12.37 -2.46
N ILE A 264 -6.14 12.59 -1.32
CA ILE A 264 -6.47 11.94 -0.06
C ILE A 264 -7.90 12.28 0.41
N ASN A 265 -8.33 13.52 0.28
CA ASN A 265 -9.69 13.93 0.65
C ASN A 265 -10.76 13.37 -0.29
N GLN A 266 -10.47 13.27 -1.59
CA GLN A 266 -11.39 12.64 -2.55
C GLN A 266 -11.60 11.15 -2.25
N VAL A 267 -10.52 10.41 -1.96
CA VAL A 267 -10.60 8.98 -1.61
C VAL A 267 -11.49 8.76 -0.39
N ARG A 268 -11.45 9.67 0.59
CA ARG A 268 -12.28 9.60 1.81
C ARG A 268 -13.77 9.82 1.54
N MET A 269 -14.10 10.65 0.57
CA MET A 269 -15.49 11.03 0.27
C MET A 269 -16.15 10.12 -0.76
N THR A 270 -15.36 9.34 -1.50
CA THR A 270 -15.87 8.51 -2.58
C THR A 270 -16.20 7.13 -2.02
N THR A 271 -17.50 6.85 -1.85
CA THR A 271 -18.00 5.48 -1.65
C THR A 271 -18.35 4.94 -3.03
N PHE A 272 -17.83 3.79 -3.38
CA PHE A 272 -18.13 3.07 -4.62
C PHE A 272 -18.84 1.80 -4.21
#